data_AF-A0A7S2NXW6-F1
#
_entry.id   AF-A0A7S2NXW6-F1
#
_cell.length_a   1.000
_cell.length_b   1.000
_cell.length_c   1.000
_cell.angle_alpha   90.00
_cell.angle_beta   90.00
_cell.angle_gamma   90.00
#
_symmetry.space_group_name_H-M   'P 1'
#
loop_
_entity.id
_entity.type
_entity.pdbx_description
1 polymer ?
#
loop_
_entity_poly.entity_id
_entity_poly.type
_entity_poly.pdbx_seq_one_letter_code
_entity_poly.pdbx_strand_id
1 'polypeptide(L)'
;MQDDLSGKQVKGLRMLSLLSPTVAFALVTFSLGELGDGLNIFQGIYLVGIGWNEGSVGTALSLMGLTSLLVQTFAGDWVDKTTIDRRKFLVAASIVTALSALMIMFVREGNQDHMLIFISKVIEGVASSFIGPCIAALTLATFGPDHFDRVMASNILWGHIGSVIAAVLAGLLAYFLYPDIKYSFLVIGFSALVAIVFIPFLPEGDPNMGRGFSGKAMVDPDGNEIVQKDDKDGPRELQIDTTGHPEATDYSIVFSDRKTLVLCATGF
;
A
#
# COMPACT_ATOMS: atom_id res chain seq x y z
N MET A 1 -34.73 0.16 24.32
CA MET A 1 -33.53 -0.73 24.32
C MET A 1 -32.78 -0.70 22.98
N GLN A 2 -33.31 -0.04 21.93
CA GLN A 2 -32.65 0.11 20.63
C GLN A 2 -31.82 1.41 20.53
N ASP A 3 -32.14 2.44 21.32
CA ASP A 3 -31.40 3.72 21.35
C ASP A 3 -30.02 3.64 22.04
N ASP A 4 -29.83 2.71 22.98
CA ASP A 4 -28.57 2.56 23.72
C ASP A 4 -27.47 1.83 22.92
N LEU A 5 -27.85 1.08 21.88
CA LEU A 5 -26.92 0.43 20.95
C LEU A 5 -26.39 1.40 19.88
N SER A 6 -27.22 2.37 19.45
CA SER A 6 -26.81 3.47 18.58
C SER A 6 -25.81 4.38 19.30
N GLY A 7 -26.08 4.72 20.58
CA GLY A 7 -25.18 5.52 21.40
C GLY A 7 -23.82 4.87 21.66
N LYS A 8 -23.75 3.54 21.83
CA LYS A 8 -22.49 2.79 22.00
C LYS A 8 -21.72 2.59 20.69
N GLN A 9 -22.40 2.36 19.56
CA GLN A 9 -21.77 2.28 18.23
C GLN A 9 -21.18 3.65 17.83
N VAL A 10 -21.91 4.74 18.06
CA VAL A 10 -21.43 6.10 17.81
C VAL A 10 -20.32 6.52 18.79
N LYS A 11 -20.32 6.01 20.04
CA LYS A 11 -19.19 6.21 20.99
C LYS A 11 -17.94 5.43 20.60
N GLY A 12 -18.09 4.22 20.04
CA GLY A 12 -16.98 3.44 19.49
C GLY A 12 -16.35 4.12 18.27
N LEU A 13 -17.18 4.69 17.39
CA LEU A 13 -16.74 5.48 16.24
C LEU A 13 -16.05 6.80 16.63
N ARG A 14 -16.49 7.45 17.71
CA ARG A 14 -15.83 8.65 18.28
C ARG A 14 -14.56 8.35 19.09
N MET A 15 -14.29 7.09 19.46
CA MET A 15 -13.06 6.76 20.19
C MET A 15 -11.85 6.60 19.26
N LEU A 16 -12.08 6.40 17.96
CA LEU A 16 -11.04 6.37 16.91
C LEU A 16 -10.65 7.77 16.38
N SER A 17 -11.27 8.85 16.88
CA SER A 17 -11.03 10.22 16.41
C SER A 17 -9.86 10.94 17.10
N LEU A 18 -8.83 10.23 17.56
CA LEU A 18 -7.69 10.86 18.26
C LEU A 18 -6.55 11.29 17.33
N LEU A 19 -6.46 10.73 16.13
CA LEU A 19 -5.41 11.04 15.16
C LEU A 19 -6.01 11.81 13.98
N SER A 20 -5.38 12.93 13.60
CA SER A 20 -5.69 13.59 12.33
C SER A 20 -5.50 12.58 11.19
N PRO A 21 -6.36 12.59 10.16
CA PRO A 21 -6.24 11.72 8.99
C PRO A 21 -4.82 11.68 8.42
N THR A 22 -4.18 12.85 8.26
CA THR A 22 -2.83 12.94 7.72
C THR A 22 -1.80 12.24 8.60
N VAL A 23 -1.97 12.27 9.93
CA VAL A 23 -1.10 11.55 10.86
C VAL A 23 -1.33 10.05 10.75
N ALA A 24 -2.57 9.59 10.61
CA ALA A 24 -2.87 8.17 10.40
C ALA A 24 -2.22 7.64 9.11
N PHE A 25 -2.33 8.39 8.01
CA PHE A 25 -1.66 8.05 6.75
C PHE A 25 -0.13 8.06 6.88
N ALA A 26 0.45 9.05 7.57
CA ALA A 26 1.88 9.10 7.84
C ALA A 26 2.37 7.88 8.64
N LEU A 27 1.65 7.50 9.71
CA LEU A 27 2.01 6.33 10.53
C LEU A 27 1.90 5.02 9.75
N VAL A 28 0.84 4.84 8.97
CA VAL A 28 0.67 3.65 8.14
C VAL A 28 1.75 3.59 7.07
N THR A 29 1.97 4.66 6.30
CA THR A 29 2.98 4.68 5.22
C THR A 29 4.39 4.54 5.75
N PHE A 30 4.71 5.17 6.88
CA PHE A 30 5.94 4.92 7.63
C PHE A 30 6.14 3.44 7.96
N SER A 31 5.11 2.78 8.48
CA SER A 31 5.19 1.36 8.86
C SER A 31 5.25 0.42 7.65
N LEU A 32 4.58 0.79 6.56
CA LEU A 32 4.57 0.04 5.30
C LEU A 32 5.81 0.28 4.44
N GLY A 33 6.58 1.34 4.69
CA GLY A 33 7.66 1.77 3.80
C GLY A 33 8.73 0.71 3.54
N GLU A 34 8.91 -0.20 4.49
CA GLU A 34 9.83 -1.33 4.35
C GLU A 34 9.21 -2.53 3.61
N LEU A 35 7.89 -2.66 3.58
CA LEU A 35 7.22 -3.80 2.95
C LEU A 35 7.30 -3.70 1.43
N GLY A 36 8.14 -4.57 0.85
CA GLY A 36 8.28 -4.73 -0.60
C GLY A 36 9.52 -4.10 -1.21
N ASP A 37 10.33 -3.33 -0.46
CA ASP A 37 11.46 -2.59 -1.04
C ASP A 37 12.79 -2.75 -0.26
N GLY A 38 12.88 -2.28 0.99
CA GLY A 38 14.17 -1.96 1.63
C GLY A 38 15.09 -3.13 2.02
N LEU A 39 14.54 -4.21 2.57
CA LEU A 39 15.28 -5.30 3.23
C LEU A 39 15.53 -6.47 2.27
N ASN A 40 14.95 -6.43 1.07
CA ASN A 40 15.13 -7.44 0.04
C ASN A 40 16.58 -7.56 -0.43
N ILE A 41 17.30 -6.45 -0.52
CA ILE A 41 18.74 -6.45 -0.84
C ILE A 41 19.54 -7.11 0.30
N PHE A 42 19.21 -6.80 1.56
CA PHE A 42 19.86 -7.41 2.72
C PHE A 42 19.57 -8.91 2.83
N GLN A 43 18.37 -9.36 2.46
CA GLN A 43 18.04 -10.78 2.34
C GLN A 43 18.89 -11.46 1.28
N GLY A 44 19.13 -10.82 0.13
CA GLY A 44 20.03 -11.33 -0.89
C GLY A 44 21.47 -11.48 -0.39
N ILE A 45 22.00 -10.46 0.30
CA ILE A 45 23.34 -10.51 0.91
C ILE A 45 23.42 -11.63 1.96
N TYR A 46 22.40 -11.79 2.79
CA TYR A 46 22.33 -12.86 3.78
C TYR A 46 22.35 -14.25 3.13
N LEU A 47 21.56 -14.47 2.07
CA LEU A 47 21.54 -15.74 1.34
C LEU A 47 22.94 -16.09 0.79
N VAL A 48 23.61 -15.14 0.16
CA VAL A 48 24.99 -15.34 -0.32
C VAL A 48 25.93 -15.66 0.85
N GLY A 49 25.77 -14.97 1.98
CA GLY A 49 26.54 -15.19 3.20
C GLY A 49 26.42 -16.60 3.77
N ILE A 50 25.26 -17.25 3.61
CA ILE A 50 25.02 -18.64 4.04
C ILE A 50 25.28 -19.68 2.93
N GLY A 51 25.92 -19.28 1.83
CA GLY A 51 26.38 -20.19 0.77
C GLY A 51 25.44 -20.37 -0.43
N TRP A 52 24.44 -19.50 -0.62
CA TRP A 52 23.65 -19.49 -1.85
C TRP A 52 24.45 -18.96 -3.05
N ASN A 53 24.08 -19.45 -4.23
CA ASN A 53 24.59 -18.93 -5.49
C ASN A 53 24.04 -17.51 -5.78
N GLU A 54 24.92 -16.57 -6.14
CA GLU A 54 24.56 -15.18 -6.47
C GLU A 54 23.55 -15.07 -7.63
N GLY A 55 23.67 -15.93 -8.65
CA GLY A 55 22.74 -15.99 -9.77
C GLY A 55 21.35 -16.47 -9.36
N SER A 56 21.25 -17.41 -8.42
CA SER A 56 19.98 -17.84 -7.83
C SER A 56 19.32 -16.69 -7.04
N VAL A 57 20.10 -15.94 -6.26
CA VAL A 57 19.60 -14.77 -5.52
C VAL A 57 19.10 -13.70 -6.50
N GLY A 58 19.87 -13.39 -7.56
CA GLY A 58 19.45 -12.46 -8.60
C GLY A 58 18.17 -12.91 -9.32
N THR A 59 18.02 -14.21 -9.57
CA THR A 59 16.80 -14.80 -10.15
C THR A 59 15.61 -14.60 -9.22
N ALA A 60 15.77 -14.84 -7.91
CA ALA A 60 14.72 -14.66 -6.92
C ALA A 60 14.22 -13.21 -6.85
N LEU A 61 15.15 -12.24 -6.78
CA LEU A 61 14.82 -10.82 -6.75
C LEU A 61 14.16 -10.36 -8.07
N SER A 62 14.66 -10.85 -9.21
CA SER A 62 14.06 -10.57 -10.52
C SER A 62 12.63 -11.11 -10.63
N LEU A 63 12.39 -12.31 -10.10
CA LEU A 63 11.06 -12.92 -10.10
C LEU A 63 10.06 -12.13 -9.26
N MET A 64 10.48 -11.60 -8.11
CA MET A 64 9.68 -10.67 -7.31
C MET A 64 9.32 -9.42 -8.10
N GLY A 65 10.31 -8.74 -8.69
CA GLY A 65 10.11 -7.50 -9.44
C GLY A 65 9.24 -7.69 -10.69
N LEU A 66 9.50 -8.73 -11.48
CA LEU A 66 8.69 -9.06 -12.66
C LEU A 66 7.25 -9.41 -12.29
N THR A 67 7.07 -10.20 -11.24
CA THR A 67 5.72 -10.54 -10.75
C THR A 67 5.00 -9.29 -10.30
N SER A 68 5.67 -8.42 -9.55
CA SER A 68 5.08 -7.18 -9.06
C SER A 68 4.65 -6.28 -10.22
N LEU A 69 5.52 -6.08 -11.20
CA LEU A 69 5.24 -5.29 -12.41
C LEU A 69 4.04 -5.82 -13.19
N LEU A 70 3.96 -7.15 -13.39
CA LEU A 70 2.85 -7.77 -14.11
C LEU A 70 1.52 -7.64 -13.35
N VAL A 71 1.55 -7.74 -12.03
CA VAL A 71 0.35 -7.74 -11.18
C VAL A 71 -0.13 -6.33 -10.84
N GLN A 72 0.75 -5.34 -10.84
CA GLN A 72 0.45 -3.98 -10.35
C GLN A 72 -0.73 -3.32 -11.07
N THR A 73 -0.84 -3.47 -12.38
CA THR A 73 -1.96 -2.93 -13.17
C THR A 73 -3.28 -3.59 -12.79
N PHE A 74 -3.30 -4.92 -12.67
CA PHE A 74 -4.48 -5.67 -12.26
C PHE A 74 -4.85 -5.41 -10.79
N ALA A 75 -3.85 -5.24 -9.92
CA ALA A 75 -4.05 -4.91 -8.52
C ALA A 75 -4.74 -3.54 -8.37
N GLY A 76 -4.31 -2.54 -9.14
CA GLY A 76 -4.98 -1.23 -9.20
C GLY A 76 -6.44 -1.34 -9.65
N ASP A 77 -6.68 -2.01 -10.79
CA ASP A 77 -8.05 -2.23 -11.30
C ASP A 77 -8.97 -2.88 -10.27
N TRP A 78 -8.45 -3.88 -9.56
CA TRP A 78 -9.20 -4.61 -8.56
C TRP A 78 -9.51 -3.75 -7.34
N VAL A 79 -8.52 -2.99 -6.85
CA VAL A 79 -8.68 -2.06 -5.73
C VAL A 79 -9.67 -0.94 -6.05
N ASP A 80 -9.73 -0.51 -7.31
CA ASP A 80 -10.67 0.52 -7.74
C ASP A 80 -12.10 -0.04 -7.87
N LYS A 81 -12.28 -1.18 -8.54
CA LYS A 81 -13.61 -1.75 -8.78
C LYS A 81 -14.24 -2.41 -7.56
N THR A 82 -13.45 -2.84 -6.59
CA THR A 82 -13.96 -3.53 -5.40
C THR A 82 -14.91 -2.64 -4.59
N THR A 83 -15.98 -3.24 -4.07
CA THR A 83 -16.88 -2.61 -3.08
C THR A 83 -16.46 -2.90 -1.64
N ILE A 84 -15.41 -3.71 -1.47
CA ILE A 84 -14.85 -4.07 -0.17
C ILE A 84 -14.00 -2.90 0.34
N ASP A 85 -14.02 -2.69 1.66
CA ASP A 85 -13.13 -1.73 2.33
C ASP A 85 -11.66 -1.97 1.97
N ARG A 86 -11.04 -0.96 1.36
CA ARG A 86 -9.64 -0.97 0.87
C ARG A 86 -8.63 -1.20 2.00
N ARG A 87 -8.97 -0.84 3.24
CA ARG A 87 -8.15 -1.13 4.42
C ARG A 87 -7.95 -2.63 4.63
N LYS A 88 -8.93 -3.47 4.25
CA LYS A 88 -8.80 -4.93 4.33
C LYS A 88 -7.79 -5.47 3.32
N PHE A 89 -7.77 -4.92 2.10
CA PHE A 89 -6.74 -5.26 1.12
C PHE A 89 -5.36 -4.87 1.62
N LEU A 90 -5.24 -3.67 2.22
CA LEU A 90 -3.98 -3.21 2.78
C LEU A 90 -3.48 -4.10 3.92
N VAL A 91 -4.36 -4.53 4.84
CA VAL A 91 -4.03 -5.50 5.90
C VAL A 91 -3.60 -6.84 5.30
N ALA A 92 -4.36 -7.38 4.35
CA ALA A 92 -4.05 -8.67 3.72
C ALA A 92 -2.71 -8.62 2.98
N ALA A 93 -2.47 -7.58 2.19
CA ALA A 93 -1.20 -7.35 1.51
C ALA A 93 -0.05 -7.27 2.50
N SER A 94 -0.21 -6.50 3.59
CA SER A 94 0.83 -6.36 4.63
C SER A 94 1.18 -7.70 5.29
N ILE A 95 0.17 -8.51 5.63
CA ILE A 95 0.36 -9.83 6.23
C ILE A 95 1.08 -10.77 5.26
N VAL A 96 0.60 -10.85 4.01
CA VAL A 96 1.16 -11.79 3.03
C VAL A 96 2.59 -11.39 2.66
N THR A 97 2.87 -10.10 2.42
CA THR A 97 4.23 -9.60 2.17
C THR A 97 5.17 -9.93 3.33
N ALA A 98 4.76 -9.65 4.57
CA ALA A 98 5.60 -9.93 5.73
C ALA A 98 5.84 -11.43 5.95
N LEU A 99 4.79 -12.27 5.84
CA LEU A 99 4.94 -13.72 5.99
C LEU A 99 5.83 -14.31 4.90
N SER A 100 5.68 -13.86 3.65
CA SER A 100 6.55 -14.27 2.54
C SER A 100 8.00 -13.86 2.78
N ALA A 101 8.24 -12.61 3.17
CA ALA A 101 9.59 -12.14 3.46
C ALA A 101 10.22 -12.90 4.63
N LEU A 102 9.43 -13.26 5.65
CA LEU A 102 9.89 -14.06 6.80
C LEU A 102 10.15 -15.54 6.46
N MET A 103 9.80 -16.02 5.26
CA MET A 103 10.18 -17.38 4.83
C MET A 103 11.69 -17.61 4.80
N ILE A 104 12.47 -16.53 4.70
CA ILE A 104 13.94 -16.55 4.82
C ILE A 104 14.42 -17.22 6.12
N MET A 105 13.61 -17.19 7.19
CA MET A 105 13.93 -17.80 8.49
C MET A 105 14.01 -19.33 8.43
N PHE A 106 13.38 -19.95 7.44
CA PHE A 106 13.36 -21.40 7.26
C PHE A 106 14.42 -21.89 6.26
N VAL A 107 15.15 -20.98 5.63
CA VAL A 107 16.22 -21.31 4.69
C VAL A 107 17.41 -21.89 5.44
N ARG A 108 17.93 -23.00 4.93
CA ARG A 108 19.11 -23.67 5.45
C ARG A 108 20.36 -23.17 4.75
N GLU A 109 21.50 -23.34 5.43
CA GLU A 109 22.81 -23.10 4.84
C GLU A 109 23.04 -24.00 3.62
N GLY A 110 23.76 -23.47 2.63
CA GLY A 110 23.99 -24.11 1.34
C GLY A 110 22.99 -23.67 0.26
N ASN A 111 22.92 -24.42 -0.84
CA ASN A 111 22.24 -24.00 -2.07
C ASN A 111 21.13 -24.98 -2.50
N GLN A 112 20.20 -25.29 -1.59
CA GLN A 112 19.16 -26.31 -1.83
C GLN A 112 17.73 -25.76 -1.83
N ASP A 113 17.43 -24.72 -1.04
CA ASP A 113 16.06 -24.22 -0.80
C ASP A 113 15.54 -23.23 -1.87
N HIS A 114 15.94 -23.42 -3.13
CA HIS A 114 15.56 -22.54 -4.26
C HIS A 114 14.05 -22.36 -4.40
N MET A 115 13.30 -23.47 -4.33
CA MET A 115 11.84 -23.42 -4.49
C MET A 115 11.16 -22.58 -3.42
N LEU A 116 11.62 -22.68 -2.16
CA LEU A 116 11.07 -21.91 -1.05
C LEU A 116 11.22 -20.40 -1.31
N ILE A 117 12.43 -19.97 -1.65
CA ILE A 117 12.71 -18.56 -1.91
C ILE A 117 11.98 -18.07 -3.16
N PHE A 118 12.05 -18.80 -4.28
CA PHE A 118 11.39 -18.37 -5.51
C PHE A 118 9.88 -18.22 -5.32
N ILE A 119 9.22 -19.19 -4.67
CA ILE A 119 7.79 -19.10 -4.37
C ILE A 119 7.51 -17.93 -3.43
N SER A 120 8.29 -17.78 -2.35
CA SER A 120 8.11 -16.66 -1.42
C SER A 120 8.20 -15.30 -2.12
N LYS A 121 9.15 -15.16 -3.06
CA LYS A 121 9.39 -13.93 -3.81
C LYS A 121 8.32 -13.64 -4.86
N VAL A 122 7.76 -14.67 -5.50
CA VAL A 122 6.54 -14.51 -6.33
C VAL A 122 5.40 -14.00 -5.46
N ILE A 123 5.11 -14.66 -4.34
CA ILE A 123 4.00 -14.28 -3.46
C ILE A 123 4.20 -12.86 -2.90
N GLU A 124 5.42 -12.52 -2.51
CA GLU A 124 5.78 -11.17 -2.05
C GLU A 124 5.58 -10.13 -3.15
N GLY A 125 5.97 -10.43 -4.39
CA GLY A 125 5.72 -9.59 -5.56
C GLY A 125 4.23 -9.37 -5.81
N VAL A 126 3.41 -10.42 -5.75
CA VAL A 126 1.94 -10.31 -5.89
C VAL A 126 1.36 -9.43 -4.79
N ALA A 127 1.71 -9.68 -3.53
CA ALA A 127 1.12 -9.00 -2.38
C ALA A 127 1.51 -7.52 -2.30
N SER A 128 2.79 -7.21 -2.50
CA SER A 128 3.31 -5.84 -2.48
C SER A 128 2.68 -4.95 -3.56
N SER A 129 2.30 -5.50 -4.72
CA SER A 129 1.63 -4.77 -5.79
C SER A 129 0.29 -4.14 -5.40
N PHE A 130 -0.36 -4.59 -4.32
CA PHE A 130 -1.61 -3.99 -3.83
C PHE A 130 -1.38 -2.78 -2.93
N ILE A 131 -0.20 -2.64 -2.31
CA ILE A 131 0.04 -1.63 -1.27
C ILE A 131 -0.08 -0.22 -1.86
N GLY A 132 0.64 0.06 -2.95
CA GLY A 132 0.65 1.38 -3.61
C GLY A 132 -0.75 1.83 -4.04
N PRO A 133 -1.47 1.06 -4.88
CA PRO A 133 -2.82 1.39 -5.29
C PRO A 133 -3.81 1.54 -4.13
N CYS A 134 -3.72 0.71 -3.09
CA CYS A 134 -4.57 0.85 -1.89
C CYS A 134 -4.35 2.20 -1.19
N ILE A 135 -3.09 2.61 -0.99
CA ILE A 135 -2.77 3.88 -0.35
C ILE A 135 -3.22 5.05 -1.24
N ALA A 136 -3.05 4.97 -2.55
CA ALA A 136 -3.54 5.98 -3.49
C ALA A 136 -5.06 6.12 -3.44
N ALA A 137 -5.79 5.03 -3.59
CA ALA A 137 -7.25 5.03 -3.56
C ALA A 137 -7.80 5.49 -2.20
N LEU A 138 -7.17 5.14 -1.07
CA LEU A 138 -7.55 5.62 0.26
C LEU A 138 -7.25 7.12 0.44
N THR A 139 -6.11 7.59 -0.07
CA THR A 139 -5.73 9.01 -0.04
C THR A 139 -6.76 9.83 -0.82
N LEU A 140 -7.10 9.38 -2.04
CA LEU A 140 -8.07 10.04 -2.89
C LEU A 140 -9.48 9.98 -2.28
N ALA A 141 -9.88 8.85 -1.70
CA ALA A 141 -11.16 8.71 -1.00
C ALA A 141 -11.30 9.65 0.20
N THR A 142 -10.18 9.98 0.87
CA THR A 142 -10.19 10.79 2.09
C THR A 142 -10.07 12.28 1.80
N PHE A 143 -9.11 12.68 0.97
CA PHE A 143 -8.72 14.08 0.80
C PHE A 143 -9.19 14.70 -0.53
N GLY A 144 -9.66 13.87 -1.46
CA GLY A 144 -10.07 14.31 -2.79
C GLY A 144 -8.92 14.76 -3.69
N PRO A 145 -9.24 15.10 -4.95
CA PRO A 145 -8.24 15.40 -5.98
C PRO A 145 -7.40 16.65 -5.67
N ASP A 146 -7.99 17.67 -5.04
CA ASP A 146 -7.30 18.95 -4.79
C ASP A 146 -6.12 18.84 -3.82
N HIS A 147 -6.17 17.89 -2.89
CA HIS A 147 -5.13 17.67 -1.87
C HIS A 147 -4.34 16.37 -2.09
N PHE A 148 -4.72 15.57 -3.09
CA PHE A 148 -4.14 14.25 -3.36
C PHE A 148 -2.62 14.32 -3.50
N ASP A 149 -2.11 15.18 -4.38
CA ASP A 149 -0.66 15.26 -4.67
C ASP A 149 0.16 15.62 -3.43
N ARG A 150 -0.34 16.58 -2.63
CA ARG A 150 0.34 17.03 -1.41
C ARG A 150 0.39 15.92 -0.36
N VAL A 151 -0.72 15.23 -0.15
CA VAL A 151 -0.80 14.13 0.84
C VAL A 151 -0.02 12.91 0.35
N MET A 152 -0.11 12.59 -0.94
CA MET A 152 0.64 11.49 -1.55
C MET A 152 2.15 11.71 -1.46
N ALA A 153 2.63 12.93 -1.74
CA ALA A 153 4.05 13.27 -1.59
C ALA A 153 4.52 13.11 -0.13
N SER A 154 3.68 13.51 0.84
CA SER A 154 3.95 13.28 2.26
C SER A 154 4.01 11.78 2.60
N ASN A 155 3.07 10.98 2.07
CA ASN A 155 3.02 9.53 2.27
C ASN A 155 4.27 8.83 1.73
N ILE A 156 4.73 9.21 0.54
CA ILE A 156 5.96 8.68 -0.06
C ILE A 156 7.18 9.02 0.81
N LEU A 157 7.28 10.27 1.28
CA LEU A 157 8.36 10.69 2.18
C LEU A 157 8.37 9.86 3.47
N TRP A 158 7.23 9.71 4.13
CA TRP A 158 7.12 8.91 5.35
C TRP A 158 7.46 7.45 5.12
N GLY A 159 7.08 6.87 3.98
CA GLY A 159 7.48 5.53 3.56
C GLY A 159 9.01 5.39 3.48
N HIS A 160 9.70 6.31 2.81
CA HIS A 160 11.16 6.28 2.74
C HIS A 160 11.83 6.44 4.11
N ILE A 161 11.32 7.34 4.95
CA ILE A 161 11.82 7.50 6.32
C ILE A 161 11.65 6.18 7.10
N GLY A 162 10.50 5.53 6.95
CA GLY A 162 10.20 4.22 7.53
C GLY A 162 11.21 3.15 7.11
N SER A 163 11.46 3.00 5.81
CA SER A 163 12.44 2.02 5.31
C SER A 163 13.86 2.33 5.79
N VAL A 164 14.29 3.59 5.81
CA VAL A 164 15.61 3.96 6.33
C VAL A 164 15.74 3.58 7.81
N ILE A 165 14.73 3.86 8.63
CA ILE A 165 14.73 3.47 10.05
C ILE A 165 14.72 1.94 10.18
N ALA A 166 13.94 1.23 9.38
CA ALA A 166 13.91 -0.22 9.39
C ALA A 166 15.26 -0.84 9.01
N ALA A 167 15.94 -0.31 7.99
CA ALA A 167 17.28 -0.75 7.59
C ALA A 167 18.32 -0.52 8.69
N VAL A 168 18.28 0.65 9.35
CA VAL A 168 19.16 0.93 10.51
C VAL A 168 18.87 -0.03 11.66
N LEU A 169 17.61 -0.27 11.99
CA LEU A 169 17.21 -1.22 13.04
C LEU A 169 17.65 -2.65 12.71
N ALA A 170 17.45 -3.10 11.47
CA ALA A 170 17.89 -4.41 11.01
C ALA A 170 19.42 -4.54 11.08
N GLY A 171 20.16 -3.50 10.68
CA GLY A 171 21.63 -3.47 10.79
C GLY A 171 22.12 -3.54 12.24
N LEU A 172 21.48 -2.79 13.16
CA LEU A 172 21.78 -2.86 14.59
C LEU A 172 21.49 -4.24 15.16
N LEU A 173 20.33 -4.83 14.84
CA LEU A 173 19.99 -6.18 15.28
C LEU A 173 20.96 -7.23 14.72
N ALA A 174 21.34 -7.12 13.45
CA ALA A 174 22.34 -8.00 12.85
C ALA A 174 23.70 -7.92 13.57
N TYR A 175 24.11 -6.71 14.00
CA TYR A 175 25.35 -6.52 14.75
C TYR A 175 25.29 -7.16 16.15
N PHE A 176 24.20 -6.93 16.90
CA PHE A 176 24.07 -7.44 18.26
C PHE A 176 23.74 -8.94 18.35
N LEU A 177 23.02 -9.47 17.36
CA LEU A 177 22.60 -10.87 17.31
C LEU A 177 23.57 -11.76 16.53
N TYR A 178 24.71 -11.22 16.08
CA TYR A 178 25.75 -12.02 15.45
C TYR A 178 26.16 -13.21 16.35
N PRO A 179 26.17 -14.45 15.84
CA PRO A 179 26.15 -14.85 14.42
C PRO A 179 24.76 -15.07 13.79
N ASP A 180 23.67 -15.03 14.55
CA ASP A 180 22.31 -15.30 14.07
C ASP A 180 21.65 -14.09 13.36
N ILE A 181 22.28 -13.62 12.27
CA ILE A 181 21.88 -12.43 11.52
C ILE A 181 20.42 -12.49 11.04
N LYS A 182 19.89 -13.68 10.73
CA LYS A 182 18.52 -13.90 10.25
C LYS A 182 17.44 -13.22 11.11
N TYR A 183 17.66 -13.08 12.42
CA TYR A 183 16.70 -12.42 13.30
C TYR A 183 16.54 -10.92 13.02
N SER A 184 17.46 -10.28 12.28
CA SER A 184 17.28 -8.89 11.82
C SER A 184 16.06 -8.72 10.92
N PHE A 185 15.65 -9.77 10.18
CA PHE A 185 14.48 -9.71 9.29
C PHE A 185 13.15 -9.72 10.05
N LEU A 186 13.15 -9.97 11.37
CA LEU A 186 11.95 -9.78 12.20
C LEU A 186 11.47 -8.33 12.22
N VAL A 187 12.32 -7.36 11.86
CA VAL A 187 11.93 -5.96 11.66
C VAL A 187 10.82 -5.82 10.61
N ILE A 188 10.82 -6.66 9.56
CA ILE A 188 9.76 -6.67 8.54
C ILE A 188 8.43 -7.06 9.18
N GLY A 189 8.44 -8.14 9.96
CA GLY A 189 7.26 -8.60 10.69
C GLY A 189 6.76 -7.57 11.71
N PHE A 190 7.67 -6.94 12.45
CA PHE A 190 7.33 -5.87 13.38
C PHE A 190 6.68 -4.68 12.66
N SER A 191 7.26 -4.23 11.56
CA SER A 191 6.74 -3.10 10.76
C SER A 191 5.33 -3.41 10.22
N ALA A 192 5.10 -4.64 9.74
CA ALA A 192 3.77 -5.10 9.33
C ALA A 192 2.76 -5.14 10.48
N LEU A 193 3.16 -5.60 11.68
CA LEU A 193 2.29 -5.59 12.85
C LEU A 193 1.89 -4.15 13.23
N VAL A 194 2.85 -3.23 13.23
CA VAL A 194 2.59 -1.81 13.49
C VAL A 194 1.63 -1.25 12.43
N ALA A 195 1.85 -1.55 11.15
CA ALA A 195 0.93 -1.15 10.09
C ALA A 195 -0.49 -1.69 10.32
N ILE A 196 -0.65 -2.98 10.61
CA ILE A 196 -1.96 -3.61 10.87
C ILE A 196 -2.69 -2.95 12.05
N VAL A 197 -1.96 -2.52 13.08
CA VAL A 197 -2.53 -1.78 14.21
C VAL A 197 -3.02 -0.40 13.79
N PHE A 198 -2.29 0.31 12.90
CA PHE A 198 -2.64 1.67 12.48
C PHE A 198 -3.62 1.75 11.30
N ILE A 199 -3.73 0.72 10.46
CA ILE A 199 -4.64 0.72 9.30
C ILE A 199 -6.12 0.99 9.68
N PRO A 200 -6.68 0.43 10.78
CA PRO A 200 -8.04 0.74 11.22
C PRO A 200 -8.30 2.22 11.55
N PHE A 201 -7.25 3.01 11.80
CA PHE A 201 -7.34 4.45 12.06
C PHE A 201 -7.40 5.26 10.76
N LEU A 202 -7.16 4.64 9.60
CA LEU A 202 -7.39 5.31 8.32
C LEU A 202 -8.89 5.53 8.11
N PRO A 203 -9.30 6.74 7.68
CA PRO A 203 -10.65 6.96 7.20
C PRO A 203 -10.96 6.03 6.01
N GLU A 204 -12.19 5.52 5.94
CA GLU A 204 -12.66 4.79 4.76
C GLU A 204 -12.79 5.72 3.54
N GLY A 205 -13.12 6.99 3.79
CA GLY A 205 -13.35 8.01 2.77
C GLY A 205 -14.60 7.74 1.93
N ASP A 206 -14.83 8.58 0.92
CA ASP A 206 -15.88 8.34 -0.08
C ASP A 206 -15.41 7.26 -1.07
N PRO A 207 -16.12 6.10 -1.16
CA PRO A 207 -15.73 5.03 -2.05
C PRO A 207 -15.66 5.45 -3.52
N ASN A 208 -16.52 6.35 -3.98
CA ASN A 208 -16.56 6.83 -5.36
C ASN A 208 -15.38 7.77 -5.65
N MET A 209 -15.04 8.63 -4.69
CA MET A 209 -13.89 9.52 -4.82
C MET A 209 -12.59 8.71 -4.90
N GLY A 210 -12.46 7.65 -4.09
CA GLY A 210 -11.34 6.71 -4.19
C GLY A 210 -11.23 5.94 -5.50
N ARG A 211 -12.25 5.99 -6.37
CA ARG A 211 -12.25 5.42 -7.73
C ARG A 211 -11.96 6.47 -8.81
N GLY A 212 -11.79 7.73 -8.43
CA GLY A 212 -11.64 8.85 -9.36
C GLY A 212 -12.97 9.45 -9.85
N PHE A 213 -14.12 9.09 -9.26
CA PHE A 213 -15.40 9.74 -9.56
C PHE A 213 -15.62 10.98 -8.67
N SER A 214 -16.53 11.87 -9.08
CA SER A 214 -16.98 12.98 -8.24
C SER A 214 -17.58 12.45 -6.93
N GLY A 215 -16.93 12.76 -5.81
CA GLY A 215 -17.40 12.37 -4.48
C GLY A 215 -18.21 13.48 -3.81
N LYS A 216 -18.84 13.13 -2.69
CA LYS A 216 -19.76 14.04 -1.96
C LYS A 216 -19.13 14.64 -0.70
N ALA A 217 -18.09 14.00 -0.19
CA ALA A 217 -17.41 14.41 1.04
C ALA A 217 -15.90 14.18 0.91
N MET A 218 -15.13 15.15 1.37
CA MET A 218 -13.68 15.05 1.53
C MET A 218 -13.26 15.72 2.84
N VAL A 219 -12.04 15.45 3.29
CA VAL A 219 -11.47 16.00 4.51
C VAL A 219 -10.26 16.84 4.16
N ASP A 220 -10.11 18.02 4.75
CA ASP A 220 -8.89 18.80 4.61
C ASP A 220 -7.70 18.15 5.36
N PRO A 221 -6.45 18.54 5.10
CA PRO A 221 -5.30 18.00 5.84
C PRO A 221 -5.34 18.24 7.36
N ASP A 222 -6.11 19.22 7.84
CA ASP A 222 -6.27 19.55 9.25
C ASP A 222 -7.37 18.70 9.93
N GLY A 223 -8.14 17.92 9.17
CA GLY A 223 -9.17 17.02 9.65
C GLY A 223 -10.59 17.58 9.60
N ASN A 224 -10.82 18.73 8.96
CA ASN A 224 -12.16 19.32 8.81
C ASN A 224 -12.89 18.74 7.59
N GLU A 225 -14.17 18.39 7.76
CA GLU A 225 -15.00 17.93 6.66
C GLU A 225 -15.33 19.07 5.69
N ILE A 226 -14.99 18.86 4.42
CA ILE A 226 -15.40 19.71 3.30
C ILE A 226 -16.48 18.94 2.53
N VAL A 227 -17.71 19.42 2.62
CA VAL A 227 -18.81 18.94 1.79
C VAL A 227 -18.80 19.73 0.49
N GLN A 228 -18.58 19.05 -0.64
CA GLN A 228 -18.70 19.67 -1.94
C GLN A 228 -20.16 20.06 -2.15
N LYS A 229 -20.47 21.36 -2.18
CA LYS A 229 -21.80 21.83 -2.59
C LYS A 229 -21.95 21.47 -4.06
N ASP A 230 -23.04 20.80 -4.42
CA ASP A 230 -23.44 20.58 -5.81
C ASP A 230 -23.53 21.95 -6.51
N ASP A 231 -22.46 22.35 -7.20
CA ASP A 231 -22.45 23.60 -7.95
C ASP A 231 -23.20 23.35 -9.26
N LYS A 232 -24.52 23.51 -9.20
CA LYS A 232 -25.39 23.44 -10.38
C LYS A 232 -25.18 24.62 -11.35
N ASP A 233 -24.34 25.60 -11.02
CA ASP A 233 -24.15 26.84 -11.77
C ASP A 233 -22.76 27.02 -12.42
N GLY A 234 -21.93 25.98 -12.45
CA GLY A 234 -20.67 25.98 -13.21
C GLY A 234 -20.88 26.02 -14.73
N PRO A 235 -19.89 26.52 -15.52
CA PRO A 235 -20.02 26.65 -16.97
C PRO A 235 -20.38 25.31 -17.64
N ARG A 236 -21.37 25.34 -18.56
CA ARG A 236 -22.05 24.17 -19.18
C ARG A 236 -21.14 23.15 -19.89
N GLU A 237 -19.85 23.41 -20.05
CA GLU A 237 -18.90 22.48 -20.69
C GLU A 237 -18.43 21.33 -19.76
N LEU A 238 -18.71 21.39 -18.46
CA LEU A 238 -18.30 20.36 -17.48
C LEU A 238 -19.47 19.59 -16.84
N GLN A 239 -20.69 19.71 -17.37
CA GLN A 239 -21.81 18.86 -16.94
C GLN A 239 -21.61 17.43 -17.46
N ILE A 240 -20.83 16.64 -16.73
CA ILE A 240 -20.81 15.19 -16.87
C ILE A 240 -22.19 14.70 -16.42
N ASP A 241 -22.90 14.00 -17.30
CA ASP A 241 -24.24 13.48 -17.04
C ASP A 241 -24.22 12.51 -15.85
N THR A 242 -24.58 12.99 -14.67
CA THR A 242 -24.63 12.23 -13.41
C THR A 242 -25.92 11.42 -13.24
N THR A 243 -26.72 11.21 -14.29
CA THR A 243 -27.99 10.48 -14.18
C THR A 243 -27.85 8.95 -14.19
N GLY A 244 -26.66 8.42 -14.49
CA GLY A 244 -26.32 6.99 -14.42
C GLY A 244 -25.51 6.61 -13.17
N HIS A 245 -25.50 5.31 -12.82
CA HIS A 245 -24.47 4.79 -11.92
C HIS A 245 -23.09 5.09 -12.52
N PRO A 246 -22.13 5.66 -11.77
CA PRO A 246 -20.81 5.96 -12.31
C PRO A 246 -20.12 4.66 -12.73
N GLU A 247 -19.89 4.51 -14.03
CA GLU A 247 -19.28 3.34 -14.65
C GLU A 247 -17.85 3.70 -15.08
N ALA A 248 -16.89 2.84 -14.74
CA ALA A 248 -15.49 3.06 -15.10
C ALA A 248 -15.32 2.95 -16.62
N THR A 249 -14.46 3.81 -17.19
CA THR A 249 -14.17 3.78 -18.63
C THR A 249 -13.51 2.46 -19.03
N ASP A 250 -13.92 1.92 -20.17
CA ASP A 250 -13.39 0.66 -20.69
C ASP A 250 -11.90 0.79 -21.12
N TYR A 251 -11.10 -0.24 -20.87
CA TYR A 251 -9.66 -0.28 -21.17
C TYR A 251 -9.37 -0.02 -22.64
N SER A 252 -10.26 -0.47 -23.52
CA SER A 252 -10.18 -0.27 -24.96
C SER A 252 -10.06 1.21 -25.35
N ILE A 253 -10.71 2.10 -24.61
CA ILE A 253 -10.70 3.55 -24.85
C ILE A 253 -9.36 4.16 -24.41
N VAL A 254 -8.85 3.75 -23.26
CA VAL A 254 -7.58 4.24 -22.69
C VAL A 254 -6.39 3.87 -23.58
N PHE A 255 -6.32 2.62 -24.05
CA PHE A 255 -5.26 2.17 -24.95
C PHE A 255 -5.40 2.70 -26.38
N SER A 256 -6.55 3.28 -26.74
CA SER A 256 -6.74 3.94 -28.03
C SER A 256 -6.26 5.40 -28.04
N ASP A 257 -6.02 6.01 -26.88
CA ASP A 257 -5.47 7.36 -26.81
C ASP A 257 -3.96 7.36 -27.07
N ARG A 258 -3.56 8.06 -28.13
CA ARG A 258 -2.16 8.22 -28.54
C ARG A 258 -1.32 8.91 -27.47
N LYS A 259 -1.89 9.84 -26.69
CA LYS A 259 -1.15 10.53 -25.62
C LYS A 259 -0.85 9.56 -24.48
N THR A 260 -1.85 8.76 -24.09
CA THR A 260 -1.69 7.70 -23.09
C THR A 260 -0.68 6.65 -23.53
N LEU A 261 -0.72 6.22 -24.79
CA LEU A 261 0.27 5.28 -25.32
C LEU A 261 1.71 5.84 -25.27
N VAL A 262 1.90 7.11 -25.61
CA VAL A 262 3.22 7.76 -25.54
C VAL A 262 3.68 7.89 -24.09
N LEU A 263 2.78 8.23 -23.16
CA LEU A 263 3.08 8.29 -21.74
C LEU A 263 3.49 6.90 -21.20
N CYS A 264 2.67 5.87 -21.45
CA CYS A 264 2.98 4.49 -21.06
C CYS A 264 4.30 3.97 -21.66
N ALA A 265 4.60 4.32 -22.92
CA ALA A 265 5.84 3.91 -23.58
C ALA A 265 7.09 4.64 -23.05
N THR A 266 6.91 5.83 -22.48
CA THR A 266 8.01 6.63 -21.92
C THR A 266 8.24 6.38 -20.43
N GLY A 267 7.36 5.61 -19.77
CA GLY A 267 7.57 5.11 -18.40
C GLY A 267 7.45 6.17 -17.31
N PHE A 268 6.66 7.22 -17.56
CA PHE A 268 6.33 8.28 -16.60
C PHE A 268 4.87 8.21 -16.17
#